data_AF-A0A9Q3FRL6-F1
#
_entry.id   AF-A0A9Q3FRL6-F1
#
_cell.length_a   1.000
_cell.length_b   1.000
_cell.length_c   1.000
_cell.angle_alpha   90.00
_cell.angle_beta   90.00
_cell.angle_gamma   90.00
#
_symmetry.space_group_name_H-M   'P 1'
#
loop_
_entity.id
_entity.type
_entity.pdbx_description
1 polymer ?
#
loop_
_entity_poly.entity_id
_entity_poly.type
_entity_poly.pdbx_seq_one_letter_code
_entity_poly.pdbx_strand_id
1 'polypeptide(L)'
;RSIHEELAGVISLSEFIMGKFTFVNLLIQYGRGTKERKYLKSLLSSVIHDVINDEKKIVLETDPIRVYRAVINEEETRTGIQSTRPLDVDHNEALADQETLSRFIKHLQYLRALTDRFLYAMTDQTLKMPFGLRYIAREIFRGLKVKFPSETEDSLARVVLHMIYYRYLQPAVVAPETYDVVDSVIDPLARKNLAEVSKMLNQISVGRLFSDENSYLVPLNEYLLHASNVFLNWFYSLIDVEEAEVHFAMDEYLDHTISNKPTIYISPNEIYSTHSLIMKDLDRIAPGSEDPLRMIVLELGSAPSTASAELDQARASEIALRLENKLAIQQDPEADVKALWVKTKRYILAMLKVQPGITLLDAFLAPVTEEHEDLWSRTVFEEIELEKSRTRADGATLSDHNHSGHTLEDVRSLTFQELKARTLENVLALEKRNKLCRDDNYQGILDSLANDILQRNRRRIRRRIDMSVLTNTLANLKEKQRYLEEQETQYHNYIADSMASMQKKGSKKRFVMPFTPQWHHLRSLEREGRKPKFGSYRYSAQRLYEKGILLSMNQFSPKQFEKVSIIISCDEVGIFKFEIKFNNEKLLNNDLIEFSMEDLLDQQFSGKQSLNLEILKLNLNLLLHLIK
;
A
#
# COMPACT_ATOMS: atom_id res chain seq x y z
N ARG A 1 -13.83 10.33 -16.65
CA ARG A 1 -13.93 11.76 -17.03
C ARG A 1 -12.63 12.52 -16.76
N SER A 2 -12.16 12.65 -15.52
CA SER A 2 -10.91 13.39 -15.21
C SER A 2 -9.69 12.93 -16.02
N ILE A 3 -9.54 11.61 -16.24
CA ILE A 3 -8.50 11.04 -17.11
C ILE A 3 -8.58 11.64 -18.52
N HIS A 4 -9.77 11.62 -19.14
CA HIS A 4 -9.98 12.12 -20.51
C HIS A 4 -9.79 13.64 -20.62
N GLU A 5 -10.21 14.41 -19.61
CA GLU A 5 -10.01 15.87 -19.55
C GLU A 5 -8.53 16.24 -19.42
N GLU A 6 -7.77 15.57 -18.55
CA GLU A 6 -6.32 15.82 -18.42
C GLU A 6 -5.56 15.36 -19.68
N LEU A 7 -5.93 14.22 -20.27
CA LEU A 7 -5.35 13.73 -21.52
C LEU A 7 -5.60 14.66 -22.71
N ALA A 8 -6.71 15.42 -22.71
CA ALA A 8 -6.99 16.39 -23.76
C ALA A 8 -5.92 17.49 -23.84
N GLY A 9 -5.30 17.85 -22.71
CA GLY A 9 -4.24 18.86 -22.63
C GLY A 9 -2.83 18.37 -23.01
N VAL A 10 -2.60 17.07 -23.11
CA VAL A 10 -1.26 16.50 -23.35
C VAL A 10 -0.86 16.65 -24.82
N ILE A 11 0.36 17.10 -25.10
CA ILE A 11 0.84 17.35 -26.46
C ILE A 11 1.65 16.17 -27.00
N SER A 12 2.38 15.45 -26.12
CA SER A 12 3.24 14.33 -26.52
C SER A 12 3.21 13.17 -25.53
N LEU A 13 3.57 11.97 -26.01
CA LEU A 13 3.68 10.78 -25.15
C LEU A 13 4.77 10.90 -24.09
N SER A 14 5.86 11.61 -24.39
CA SER A 14 6.93 11.87 -23.42
C SER A 14 6.46 12.78 -22.28
N GLU A 15 5.65 13.79 -22.59
CA GLU A 15 5.00 14.65 -21.59
C GLU A 15 4.03 13.85 -20.72
N PHE A 16 3.31 12.87 -21.26
CA PHE A 16 2.48 11.97 -20.47
C PHE A 16 3.29 11.13 -19.46
N ILE A 17 4.50 10.69 -19.82
CA ILE A 17 5.33 9.88 -18.91
C ILE A 17 5.93 10.75 -17.79
N MET A 18 6.37 11.98 -18.13
CA MET A 18 7.02 12.89 -17.18
C MET A 18 6.03 13.76 -16.38
N GLY A 19 4.80 13.87 -16.88
CA GLY A 19 3.76 14.75 -16.36
C GLY A 19 3.27 14.35 -14.98
N LYS A 20 2.90 15.36 -14.18
CA LYS A 20 2.24 15.18 -12.88
C LYS A 20 0.74 15.39 -13.06
N PHE A 21 0.03 14.28 -13.23
CA PHE A 21 -1.42 14.30 -13.41
C PHE A 21 -2.16 14.13 -12.08
N THR A 22 -3.30 14.81 -11.94
CA THR A 22 -4.10 14.75 -10.71
C THR A 22 -4.78 13.39 -10.58
N PHE A 23 -5.27 12.84 -11.70
CA PHE A 23 -5.83 11.49 -11.70
C PHE A 23 -4.83 10.41 -11.24
N VAL A 24 -3.52 10.61 -11.40
CA VAL A 24 -2.50 9.67 -10.90
C VAL A 24 -2.43 9.70 -9.37
N ASN A 25 -2.57 10.87 -8.75
CA ASN A 25 -2.65 10.96 -7.28
C ASN A 25 -3.91 10.27 -6.75
N LEU A 26 -5.03 10.43 -7.45
CA LEU A 26 -6.27 9.71 -7.14
C LEU A 26 -6.09 8.20 -7.28
N LEU A 27 -5.42 7.73 -8.33
CA LEU A 27 -5.10 6.32 -8.53
C LEU A 27 -4.24 5.75 -7.40
N ILE A 28 -3.23 6.50 -6.93
CA ILE A 28 -2.38 6.06 -5.80
C ILE A 28 -3.20 5.93 -4.52
N GLN A 29 -4.08 6.88 -4.23
CA GLN A 29 -4.94 6.82 -3.04
C GLN A 29 -5.97 5.70 -3.15
N TYR A 30 -6.58 5.53 -4.33
CA TYR A 30 -7.50 4.42 -4.61
C TYR A 30 -6.80 3.06 -4.46
N GLY A 31 -5.57 2.94 -4.96
CA GLY A 31 -4.73 1.74 -4.85
C GLY A 31 -4.35 1.36 -3.41
N ARG A 32 -4.55 2.25 -2.44
CA ARG A 32 -4.31 1.98 -1.01
C ARG A 32 -5.54 1.45 -0.28
N GLY A 33 -6.66 1.23 -0.98
CA GLY A 33 -7.87 0.65 -0.43
C GLY A 33 -7.68 -0.76 0.12
N THR A 34 -8.63 -1.20 0.96
CA THR A 34 -8.53 -2.50 1.66
C THR A 34 -8.58 -3.69 0.69
N LYS A 35 -9.32 -3.58 -0.42
CA LYS A 35 -9.40 -4.63 -1.45
C LYS A 35 -8.10 -4.72 -2.25
N GLU A 36 -7.53 -3.57 -2.58
CA GLU A 36 -6.31 -3.40 -3.35
C GLU A 36 -5.09 -3.89 -2.55
N ARG A 37 -5.01 -3.58 -1.25
CA ARG A 37 -3.97 -4.14 -0.36
C ARG A 37 -4.06 -5.66 -0.23
N LYS A 38 -5.28 -6.21 -0.07
CA LYS A 38 -5.49 -7.67 -0.03
C LYS A 38 -5.02 -8.35 -1.32
N TYR A 39 -5.28 -7.73 -2.46
CA TYR A 39 -4.78 -8.21 -3.74
C TYR A 39 -3.24 -8.20 -3.76
N LEU A 40 -2.59 -7.07 -3.45
CA LEU A 40 -1.12 -6.98 -3.40
C LEU A 40 -0.51 -8.02 -2.46
N LYS A 41 -1.10 -8.23 -1.27
CA LYS A 41 -0.67 -9.27 -0.32
C LYS A 41 -0.76 -10.65 -0.95
N SER A 42 -1.90 -11.02 -1.53
CA SER A 42 -2.05 -12.34 -2.15
C SER A 42 -1.16 -12.56 -3.38
N LEU A 43 -0.80 -11.47 -4.09
CA LEU A 43 0.05 -11.49 -5.27
C LEU A 43 1.53 -11.66 -4.93
N LEU A 44 2.04 -10.82 -4.01
CA LEU A 44 3.49 -10.66 -3.80
C LEU A 44 4.00 -11.37 -2.54
N SER A 45 3.13 -11.71 -1.56
CA SER A 45 3.57 -12.26 -0.27
C SER A 45 4.41 -13.52 -0.44
N SER A 46 3.99 -14.49 -1.26
CA SER A 46 4.74 -15.74 -1.46
C SER A 46 6.14 -15.48 -2.05
N VAL A 47 6.23 -14.65 -3.10
CA VAL A 47 7.49 -14.42 -3.79
C VAL A 47 8.44 -13.58 -2.93
N ILE A 48 7.91 -12.66 -2.13
CA ILE A 48 8.71 -11.88 -1.19
C ILE A 48 9.19 -12.75 -0.03
N HIS A 49 8.37 -13.67 0.49
CA HIS A 49 8.81 -14.62 1.50
C HIS A 49 9.92 -15.55 1.02
N ASP A 50 9.90 -15.96 -0.25
CA ASP A 50 11.01 -16.72 -0.85
C ASP A 50 12.33 -15.94 -0.81
N VAL A 51 12.29 -14.62 -1.02
CA VAL A 51 13.47 -13.75 -0.96
C VAL A 51 13.93 -13.52 0.48
N ILE A 52 13.00 -13.38 1.42
CA ILE A 52 13.31 -13.17 2.85
C ILE A 52 13.91 -14.45 3.47
N ASN A 53 13.36 -15.61 3.13
CA ASN A 53 13.75 -16.90 3.71
C ASN A 53 14.87 -17.60 2.93
N ASP A 54 15.55 -16.90 2.02
CA ASP A 54 16.62 -17.49 1.20
C ASP A 54 17.78 -17.99 2.08
N GLU A 55 17.90 -19.32 2.19
CA GLU A 55 18.93 -20.00 2.97
C GLU A 55 20.35 -19.65 2.52
N LYS A 56 20.53 -19.31 1.24
CA LYS A 56 21.85 -19.03 0.67
C LYS A 56 22.35 -17.63 1.00
N LYS A 57 21.49 -16.73 1.49
CA LYS A 57 21.79 -15.33 1.83
C LYS A 57 22.64 -14.62 0.77
N ILE A 58 22.34 -14.86 -0.51
CA ILE A 58 23.11 -14.27 -1.61
C ILE A 58 22.76 -12.78 -1.70
N VAL A 59 23.79 -11.93 -1.73
CA VAL A 59 23.64 -10.49 -1.96
C VAL A 59 23.57 -10.24 -3.47
N LEU A 60 22.39 -9.84 -3.96
CA LEU A 60 22.27 -9.39 -5.35
C LEU A 60 22.97 -8.04 -5.49
N GLU A 61 23.96 -8.02 -6.37
CA GLU A 61 24.65 -6.81 -6.79
C GLU A 61 24.87 -6.90 -8.30
N THR A 62 24.37 -5.90 -9.01
CA THR A 62 24.40 -5.79 -10.47
C THR A 62 25.56 -4.91 -10.96
N ASP A 63 26.29 -4.25 -10.07
CA ASP A 63 27.46 -3.43 -10.36
C ASP A 63 28.77 -4.24 -10.21
N PRO A 64 29.54 -4.46 -11.30
CA PRO A 64 30.80 -5.20 -11.26
C PRO A 64 31.84 -4.62 -10.27
N ILE A 65 31.91 -3.30 -10.12
CA ILE A 65 32.90 -2.64 -9.25
C ILE A 65 32.59 -2.94 -7.78
N ARG A 66 31.31 -2.97 -7.42
CA ARG A 66 30.88 -3.33 -6.06
C ARG A 66 31.10 -4.80 -5.76
N VAL A 67 30.86 -5.68 -6.73
CA VAL A 67 31.18 -7.12 -6.60
C VAL A 67 32.68 -7.29 -6.38
N TYR A 68 33.52 -6.60 -7.17
CA TYR A 68 34.97 -6.64 -7.05
C TYR A 68 35.46 -6.20 -5.66
N ARG A 69 34.93 -5.08 -5.15
CA ARG A 69 35.23 -4.59 -3.79
C ARG A 69 34.74 -5.55 -2.71
N ALA A 70 33.60 -6.21 -2.90
CA ALA A 70 33.10 -7.22 -1.96
C ALA A 70 34.02 -8.44 -1.90
N VAL A 71 34.53 -8.90 -3.05
CA VAL A 71 35.52 -9.99 -3.12
C VAL A 71 36.79 -9.64 -2.36
N ILE A 72 37.31 -8.42 -2.55
CA ILE A 72 38.48 -7.93 -1.81
C ILE A 72 38.20 -7.92 -0.30
N ASN A 73 37.07 -7.36 0.13
CA ASN A 73 36.72 -7.29 1.56
C ASN A 73 36.59 -8.68 2.19
N GLU A 74 36.03 -9.66 1.48
CA GLU A 74 35.96 -11.05 1.94
C GLU A 74 37.35 -11.70 2.02
N GLU A 75 38.22 -11.41 1.07
CA GLU A 75 39.61 -11.87 1.09
C GLU A 75 40.37 -11.30 2.30
N GLU A 76 40.24 -9.99 2.56
CA GLU A 76 40.87 -9.29 3.68
C GLU A 76 40.31 -9.73 5.04
N THR A 77 39.00 -9.94 5.15
CA THR A 77 38.39 -10.44 6.40
C THR A 77 38.77 -11.88 6.70
N ARG A 78 38.91 -12.73 5.66
CA ARG A 78 39.34 -14.12 5.81
C ARG A 78 40.83 -14.24 6.16
N THR A 79 41.67 -13.41 5.55
CA THR A 79 43.14 -13.49 5.69
C THR A 79 43.69 -12.60 6.80
N GLY A 80 42.97 -11.54 7.17
CA GLY A 80 43.44 -10.50 8.10
C GLY A 80 44.56 -9.62 7.53
N ILE A 81 44.84 -9.72 6.23
CA ILE A 81 45.90 -9.00 5.53
C ILE A 81 45.25 -8.18 4.40
N GLN A 82 45.74 -6.97 4.19
CA GLN A 82 45.28 -6.10 3.11
C GLN A 82 45.57 -6.75 1.74
N SER A 83 44.59 -6.72 0.84
CA SER A 83 44.72 -7.30 -0.50
C SER A 83 45.71 -6.49 -1.36
N THR A 84 46.39 -7.16 -2.29
CA THR A 84 47.31 -6.53 -3.26
C THR A 84 46.60 -5.99 -4.49
N ARG A 85 45.29 -6.22 -4.61
CA ARG A 85 44.47 -5.82 -5.75
C ARG A 85 44.21 -4.29 -5.75
N PRO A 86 44.18 -3.62 -6.92
CA PRO A 86 43.90 -2.19 -7.00
C PRO A 86 42.44 -1.89 -6.62
N LEU A 87 42.19 -0.89 -5.76
CA LEU A 87 40.85 -0.55 -5.25
C LEU A 87 40.00 0.32 -6.22
N ASP A 88 40.67 1.06 -7.09
CA ASP A 88 40.07 1.91 -8.10
C ASP A 88 40.31 1.28 -9.47
N VAL A 89 39.26 0.63 -9.99
CA VAL A 89 39.24 -0.11 -11.26
C VAL A 89 38.02 0.30 -12.07
N ASP A 90 38.14 0.24 -13.40
CA ASP A 90 36.98 0.38 -14.29
C ASP A 90 36.15 -0.92 -14.36
N HIS A 91 34.94 -0.86 -14.89
CA HIS A 91 34.02 -1.99 -15.04
C HIS A 91 34.65 -3.17 -15.79
N ASN A 92 35.41 -2.88 -16.86
CA ASN A 92 36.07 -3.91 -17.66
C ASN A 92 37.23 -4.57 -16.91
N GLU A 93 37.98 -3.79 -16.12
CA GLU A 93 39.08 -4.30 -15.29
C GLU A 93 38.54 -5.14 -14.11
N ALA A 94 37.43 -4.72 -13.51
CA ALA A 94 36.72 -5.49 -12.49
C ALA A 94 36.24 -6.85 -13.03
N LEU A 95 35.71 -6.87 -14.26
CA LEU A 95 35.26 -8.10 -14.94
C LEU A 95 36.40 -8.97 -15.49
N ALA A 96 37.62 -8.44 -15.60
CA ALA A 96 38.78 -9.24 -15.97
C ALA A 96 39.21 -10.19 -14.84
N ASP A 97 38.87 -9.88 -13.58
CA ASP A 97 39.10 -10.77 -12.45
C ASP A 97 38.16 -11.99 -12.50
N GLN A 98 38.75 -13.20 -12.52
CA GLN A 98 38.01 -14.45 -12.69
C GLN A 98 37.04 -14.73 -11.53
N GLU A 99 37.43 -14.39 -10.29
CA GLU A 99 36.56 -14.58 -9.13
C GLU A 99 35.35 -13.64 -9.20
N THR A 100 35.60 -12.35 -9.47
CA THR A 100 34.55 -11.33 -9.65
C THR A 100 33.59 -11.69 -10.78
N LEU A 101 34.11 -12.07 -11.96
CA LEU A 101 33.28 -12.48 -13.10
C LEU A 101 32.39 -13.67 -12.76
N SER A 102 32.93 -14.69 -12.08
CA SER A 102 32.15 -15.88 -11.71
C SER A 102 31.01 -15.56 -10.73
N ARG A 103 31.23 -14.65 -9.77
CA ARG A 103 30.20 -14.19 -8.83
C ARG A 103 29.17 -13.31 -9.53
N PHE A 104 29.63 -12.41 -10.39
CA PHE A 104 28.77 -11.54 -11.17
C PHE A 104 27.79 -12.32 -12.06
N ILE A 105 28.27 -13.35 -12.78
CA ILE A 105 27.39 -14.22 -13.59
C ILE A 105 26.35 -14.93 -12.72
N LYS A 106 26.73 -15.43 -11.54
CA LYS A 106 25.79 -16.04 -10.58
C LYS A 106 24.73 -15.04 -10.11
N HIS A 107 25.12 -13.79 -9.84
CA HIS A 107 24.16 -12.74 -9.45
C HIS A 107 23.18 -12.44 -10.58
N LEU A 108 23.63 -12.34 -11.84
CA LEU A 108 22.74 -12.11 -12.98
C LEU A 108 21.75 -13.27 -13.22
N GLN A 109 22.23 -14.51 -13.12
CA GLN A 109 21.37 -15.70 -13.22
C GLN A 109 20.33 -15.73 -12.11
N TYR A 110 20.73 -15.38 -10.89
CA TYR A 110 19.82 -15.35 -9.75
C TYR A 110 18.79 -14.21 -9.87
N LEU A 111 19.23 -13.02 -10.29
CA LEU A 111 18.35 -11.88 -10.56
C LEU A 111 17.29 -12.24 -11.61
N ARG A 112 17.70 -12.89 -12.72
CA ARG A 112 16.77 -13.35 -13.75
C ARG A 112 15.75 -14.34 -13.18
N ALA A 113 16.21 -15.36 -12.45
CA ALA A 113 15.33 -16.37 -11.87
C ALA A 113 14.32 -15.77 -10.88
N LEU A 114 14.73 -14.83 -10.04
CA LEU A 114 13.83 -14.14 -9.14
C LEU A 114 12.85 -13.24 -9.90
N THR A 115 13.34 -12.47 -10.87
CA THR A 115 12.49 -11.61 -11.71
C THR A 115 11.41 -12.42 -12.43
N ASP A 116 11.74 -13.61 -12.94
CA ASP A 116 10.78 -14.52 -13.56
C ASP A 116 9.70 -15.00 -12.59
N ARG A 117 10.05 -15.27 -11.33
CA ARG A 117 9.05 -15.64 -10.31
C ARG A 117 8.09 -14.48 -10.02
N PHE A 118 8.61 -13.26 -9.91
CA PHE A 118 7.76 -12.08 -9.72
C PHE A 118 6.86 -11.84 -10.93
N LEU A 119 7.41 -11.94 -12.14
CA LEU A 119 6.66 -11.76 -13.38
C LEU A 119 5.58 -12.85 -13.51
N TYR A 120 5.91 -14.11 -13.19
CA TYR A 120 4.95 -15.20 -13.18
C TYR A 120 3.82 -14.94 -12.17
N ALA A 121 4.14 -14.56 -10.94
CA ALA A 121 3.12 -14.24 -9.94
C ALA A 121 2.20 -13.09 -10.38
N MET A 122 2.75 -12.06 -11.04
CA MET A 122 1.98 -10.94 -11.59
C MET A 122 1.07 -11.37 -12.75
N THR A 123 1.52 -12.30 -13.59
CA THR A 123 0.83 -12.68 -14.83
C THR A 123 -0.15 -13.86 -14.68
N ASP A 124 0.03 -14.73 -13.69
CA ASP A 124 -0.76 -15.96 -13.49
C ASP A 124 -2.24 -15.68 -13.13
N GLN A 125 -2.53 -14.61 -12.39
CA GLN A 125 -3.87 -14.37 -11.82
C GLN A 125 -4.45 -12.99 -12.16
N THR A 126 -4.54 -12.69 -13.45
CA THR A 126 -5.09 -11.42 -13.99
C THR A 126 -6.49 -11.08 -13.45
N LEU A 127 -7.38 -12.07 -13.37
CA LEU A 127 -8.77 -11.85 -12.95
C LEU A 127 -8.94 -11.49 -11.46
N LYS A 128 -7.91 -11.74 -10.63
CA LYS A 128 -7.94 -11.35 -9.21
C LYS A 128 -7.64 -9.87 -9.00
N MET A 129 -7.03 -9.19 -9.98
CA MET A 129 -6.80 -7.75 -9.86
C MET A 129 -8.14 -7.02 -9.73
N PRO A 130 -8.29 -6.10 -8.76
CA PRO A 130 -9.52 -5.35 -8.56
C PRO A 130 -10.02 -4.69 -9.85
N PHE A 131 -11.32 -4.84 -10.12
CA PHE A 131 -11.98 -4.31 -11.31
C PHE A 131 -11.64 -2.83 -11.56
N GLY A 132 -11.68 -1.98 -10.53
CA GLY A 132 -11.43 -0.54 -10.68
C GLY A 132 -10.05 -0.22 -11.25
N LEU A 133 -9.00 -0.95 -10.85
CA LEU A 133 -7.65 -0.75 -11.39
C LEU A 133 -7.56 -1.16 -12.86
N ARG A 134 -8.16 -2.30 -13.21
CA ARG A 134 -8.22 -2.79 -14.59
C ARG A 134 -9.01 -1.83 -15.49
N TYR A 135 -10.14 -1.34 -15.00
CA TYR A 135 -10.99 -0.36 -15.67
C TYR A 135 -10.25 0.97 -15.89
N ILE A 136 -9.57 1.49 -14.87
CA ILE A 136 -8.76 2.72 -15.00
C ILE A 136 -7.66 2.53 -16.05
N ALA A 137 -6.93 1.40 -16.03
CA ALA A 137 -5.89 1.11 -17.02
C ALA A 137 -6.47 1.09 -18.45
N ARG A 138 -7.65 0.47 -18.64
CA ARG A 138 -8.36 0.45 -19.92
C ARG A 138 -8.77 1.85 -20.38
N GLU A 139 -9.31 2.68 -19.50
CA GLU A 139 -9.74 4.05 -19.84
C GLU A 139 -8.56 4.95 -20.21
N ILE A 140 -7.41 4.80 -19.53
CA ILE A 140 -6.18 5.53 -19.89
C ILE A 140 -5.69 5.08 -21.26
N PHE A 141 -5.66 3.77 -21.53
CA PHE A 141 -5.27 3.23 -22.83
C PHE A 141 -6.18 3.72 -23.96
N ARG A 142 -7.51 3.67 -23.77
CA ARG A 142 -8.48 4.19 -24.74
C ARG A 142 -8.30 5.69 -24.97
N GLY A 143 -8.11 6.47 -23.91
CA GLY A 143 -7.87 7.91 -24.00
C GLY A 143 -6.60 8.25 -24.79
N LEU A 144 -5.50 7.53 -24.52
CA LEU A 144 -4.25 7.68 -25.27
C LEU A 144 -4.38 7.27 -26.74
N LYS A 145 -5.11 6.19 -27.03
CA LYS A 145 -5.37 5.74 -28.41
C LYS A 145 -6.15 6.76 -29.23
N VAL A 146 -7.12 7.44 -28.62
CA VAL A 146 -7.87 8.53 -29.26
C VAL A 146 -6.99 9.77 -29.46
N LYS A 147 -6.14 10.10 -28.49
CA LYS A 147 -5.29 11.30 -28.52
C LYS A 147 -4.10 11.18 -29.47
N PHE A 148 -3.51 9.99 -29.58
CA PHE A 148 -2.31 9.70 -30.38
C PHE A 148 -2.54 8.56 -31.38
N PRO A 149 -3.37 8.79 -32.42
CA PRO A 149 -3.69 7.74 -33.41
C PRO A 149 -2.50 7.37 -34.31
N SER A 150 -1.43 8.18 -34.34
CA SER A 150 -0.21 7.92 -35.11
C SER A 150 0.75 6.94 -34.42
N GLU A 151 0.63 6.75 -33.11
CA GLU A 151 1.46 5.84 -32.33
C GLU A 151 0.96 4.40 -32.45
N THR A 152 1.87 3.44 -32.33
CA THR A 152 1.49 2.03 -32.33
C THR A 152 0.76 1.65 -31.03
N GLU A 153 -0.21 0.73 -31.12
CA GLU A 153 -0.95 0.27 -29.95
C GLU A 153 -0.03 -0.30 -28.87
N ASP A 154 1.00 -1.06 -29.26
CA ASP A 154 2.02 -1.61 -28.36
C ASP A 154 2.78 -0.51 -27.60
N SER A 155 3.11 0.60 -28.27
CA SER A 155 3.81 1.74 -27.64
C SER A 155 2.93 2.37 -26.56
N LEU A 156 1.66 2.62 -26.87
CA LEU A 156 0.68 3.17 -25.93
C LEU A 156 0.43 2.20 -24.76
N ALA A 157 0.26 0.91 -25.05
CA ALA A 157 0.04 -0.12 -24.05
C ALA A 157 1.23 -0.24 -23.08
N ARG A 158 2.47 -0.17 -23.58
CA ARG A 158 3.68 -0.15 -22.72
C ARG A 158 3.71 1.04 -21.78
N VAL A 159 3.31 2.22 -22.25
CA VAL A 159 3.28 3.43 -21.40
C VAL A 159 2.29 3.28 -20.26
N VAL A 160 1.09 2.75 -20.54
CA VAL A 160 0.09 2.51 -19.49
C VAL A 160 0.53 1.39 -18.55
N LEU A 161 1.08 0.30 -19.08
CA LEU A 161 1.64 -0.80 -18.31
C LEU A 161 2.72 -0.32 -17.35
N HIS A 162 3.69 0.47 -17.85
CA HIS A 162 4.74 1.06 -17.04
C HIS A 162 4.16 1.94 -15.93
N MET A 163 3.16 2.77 -16.23
CA MET A 163 2.54 3.63 -15.22
C MET A 163 1.84 2.82 -14.12
N ILE A 164 1.07 1.77 -14.47
CA ILE A 164 0.43 0.90 -13.47
C ILE A 164 1.49 0.17 -12.63
N TYR A 165 2.53 -0.37 -13.28
CA TYR A 165 3.63 -1.01 -12.57
C TYR A 165 4.31 -0.03 -11.61
N TYR A 166 4.80 1.10 -12.11
CA TYR A 166 5.58 2.09 -11.35
C TYR A 166 4.78 2.72 -10.20
N ARG A 167 3.49 3.02 -10.40
CA ARG A 167 2.67 3.73 -9.41
C ARG A 167 2.00 2.81 -8.40
N TYR A 168 1.69 1.56 -8.76
CA TYR A 168 0.93 0.65 -7.92
C TYR A 168 1.71 -0.58 -7.47
N LEU A 169 2.39 -1.29 -8.39
CA LEU A 169 3.08 -2.55 -8.07
C LEU A 169 4.48 -2.33 -7.50
N GLN A 170 5.28 -1.44 -8.09
CA GLN A 170 6.67 -1.21 -7.71
C GLN A 170 6.84 -0.82 -6.24
N PRO A 171 6.05 0.12 -5.68
CA PRO A 171 6.19 0.49 -4.27
C PRO A 171 5.93 -0.69 -3.32
N ALA A 172 5.01 -1.59 -3.71
CA ALA A 172 4.70 -2.81 -2.96
C ALA A 172 5.80 -3.88 -3.05
N VAL A 173 6.64 -3.86 -4.08
CA VAL A 173 7.83 -4.73 -4.20
C VAL A 173 9.01 -4.17 -3.39
N VAL A 174 9.23 -2.85 -3.44
CA VAL A 174 10.39 -2.20 -2.77
C VAL A 174 10.19 -2.04 -1.27
N ALA A 175 8.97 -1.69 -0.84
CA ALA A 175 8.62 -1.46 0.56
C ALA A 175 7.31 -2.20 0.93
N PRO A 176 7.29 -3.54 0.84
CA PRO A 176 6.10 -4.35 1.10
C PRO A 176 5.52 -4.17 2.51
N GLU A 177 6.35 -3.82 3.50
CA GLU A 177 5.92 -3.52 4.87
C GLU A 177 4.99 -2.30 4.94
N THR A 178 5.19 -1.30 4.09
CA THR A 178 4.38 -0.06 4.04
C THR A 178 3.03 -0.29 3.36
N TYR A 179 2.95 -1.32 2.51
CA TYR A 179 1.76 -1.69 1.75
C TYR A 179 1.01 -2.90 2.35
N ASP A 180 1.37 -3.32 3.58
CA ASP A 180 0.81 -4.49 4.29
C ASP A 180 0.87 -5.80 3.48
N VAL A 181 1.88 -5.94 2.61
CA VAL A 181 2.11 -7.18 1.84
C VAL A 181 2.75 -8.25 2.72
N VAL A 182 3.64 -7.83 3.62
CA VAL A 182 4.35 -8.70 4.57
C VAL A 182 4.13 -8.19 5.99
N ASP A 183 3.99 -9.11 6.93
CA ASP A 183 3.71 -8.80 8.33
C ASP A 183 5.00 -8.61 9.16
N SER A 184 6.14 -9.11 8.66
CA SER A 184 7.47 -9.02 9.29
C SER A 184 8.32 -7.85 8.77
N VAL A 185 9.23 -7.36 9.61
CA VAL A 185 10.27 -6.39 9.20
C VAL A 185 11.23 -7.06 8.22
N ILE A 186 11.53 -6.36 7.13
CA ILE A 186 12.47 -6.86 6.12
C ILE A 186 13.90 -6.49 6.48
N ASP A 187 14.76 -7.51 6.46
CA ASP A 187 16.21 -7.37 6.65
C ASP A 187 16.83 -6.48 5.56
N PRO A 188 17.85 -5.65 5.86
CA PRO A 188 18.50 -4.79 4.88
C PRO A 188 19.00 -5.54 3.63
N LEU A 189 19.44 -6.80 3.77
CA LEU A 189 19.86 -7.64 2.65
C LEU A 189 18.68 -7.96 1.72
N ALA A 190 17.58 -8.44 2.29
CA ALA A 190 16.38 -8.76 1.52
C ALA A 190 15.81 -7.52 0.83
N ARG A 191 15.82 -6.36 1.51
CA ARG A 191 15.41 -5.07 0.92
C ARG A 191 16.29 -4.68 -0.27
N LYS A 192 17.61 -4.88 -0.19
CA LYS A 192 18.52 -4.66 -1.31
C LYS A 192 18.21 -5.58 -2.49
N ASN A 193 17.99 -6.87 -2.23
CA ASN A 193 17.64 -7.85 -3.26
C ASN A 193 16.32 -7.50 -3.95
N LEU A 194 15.29 -7.12 -3.19
CA LEU A 194 14.00 -6.67 -3.72
C LEU A 194 14.14 -5.39 -4.56
N ALA A 195 15.03 -4.47 -4.17
CA ALA A 195 15.31 -3.27 -4.95
C ALA A 195 15.94 -3.59 -6.31
N GLU A 196 16.88 -4.54 -6.38
CA GLU A 196 17.47 -4.98 -7.65
C GLU A 196 16.43 -5.67 -8.55
N VAL A 197 15.59 -6.55 -7.99
CA VAL A 197 14.47 -7.16 -8.72
C VAL A 197 13.49 -6.08 -9.23
N SER A 198 13.18 -5.09 -8.41
CA SER A 198 12.32 -3.97 -8.80
C SER A 198 12.91 -3.15 -9.95
N LYS A 199 14.23 -2.92 -9.98
CA LYS A 199 14.89 -2.24 -11.12
C LYS A 199 14.74 -3.05 -12.40
N MET A 200 14.93 -4.37 -12.34
CA MET A 200 14.79 -5.24 -13.51
C MET A 200 13.34 -5.27 -14.02
N LEU A 201 12.36 -5.44 -13.14
CA LEU A 201 10.94 -5.37 -13.49
C LEU A 201 10.54 -3.99 -14.05
N ASN A 202 11.11 -2.92 -13.51
CA ASN A 202 10.92 -1.58 -14.06
C ASN A 202 11.45 -1.48 -15.50
N GLN A 203 12.64 -2.01 -15.76
CA GLN A 203 13.20 -2.06 -17.12
C GLN A 203 12.32 -2.88 -18.06
N ILE A 204 11.79 -4.03 -17.61
CA ILE A 204 10.83 -4.87 -18.36
C ILE A 204 9.55 -4.07 -18.67
N SER A 205 9.03 -3.30 -17.71
CA SER A 205 7.83 -2.49 -17.93
C SER A 205 8.03 -1.37 -18.96
N VAL A 206 9.24 -0.78 -19.02
CA VAL A 206 9.61 0.26 -19.99
C VAL A 206 9.88 -0.35 -21.37
N GLY A 207 10.39 -1.58 -21.43
CA GLY A 207 10.69 -2.30 -22.67
C GLY A 207 11.85 -1.70 -23.48
N ARG A 208 12.76 -0.94 -22.85
CA ARG A 208 13.98 -0.40 -23.47
C ARG A 208 15.17 -1.31 -23.18
N LEU A 209 15.96 -1.63 -24.21
CA LEU A 209 17.16 -2.45 -24.07
C LEU A 209 18.28 -1.69 -23.35
N PHE A 210 19.18 -2.41 -22.70
CA PHE A 210 20.41 -1.83 -22.14
C PHE A 210 21.35 -1.38 -23.27
N SER A 211 21.88 -0.17 -23.13
CA SER A 211 22.82 0.49 -24.06
C SER A 211 24.26 0.45 -23.54
N ASP A 212 25.18 1.11 -24.25
CA ASP A 212 26.63 1.17 -23.93
C ASP A 212 26.94 1.72 -22.53
N GLU A 213 26.06 2.58 -21.98
CA GLU A 213 26.18 3.09 -20.60
C GLU A 213 26.15 1.97 -19.55
N ASN A 214 25.46 0.85 -19.86
CA ASN A 214 25.40 -0.35 -19.03
C ASN A 214 25.83 -1.58 -19.83
N SER A 215 26.99 -1.49 -20.50
CA SER A 215 27.51 -2.56 -21.37
C SER A 215 27.57 -3.94 -20.69
N TYR A 216 27.77 -3.99 -19.37
CA TYR A 216 27.84 -5.23 -18.60
C TYR A 216 26.48 -5.93 -18.40
N LEU A 217 25.34 -5.26 -18.66
CA LEU A 217 23.98 -5.83 -18.59
C LEU A 217 23.42 -6.23 -19.96
N VAL A 218 24.12 -5.93 -21.06
CA VAL A 218 23.74 -6.32 -22.43
C VAL A 218 23.39 -7.81 -22.57
N PRO A 219 24.04 -8.77 -21.88
CA PRO A 219 23.65 -10.17 -21.94
C PRO A 219 22.21 -10.47 -21.49
N LEU A 220 21.57 -9.56 -20.74
CA LEU A 220 20.17 -9.68 -20.33
C LEU A 220 19.17 -9.16 -21.37
N ASN A 221 19.62 -8.55 -22.47
CA ASN A 221 18.73 -7.94 -23.47
C ASN A 221 17.81 -8.96 -24.14
N GLU A 222 18.28 -10.18 -24.45
CA GLU A 222 17.43 -11.24 -25.01
C GLU A 222 16.30 -11.63 -24.04
N TYR A 223 16.65 -11.78 -22.76
CA TYR A 223 15.69 -12.06 -21.70
C TYR A 223 14.69 -10.91 -21.53
N LEU A 224 15.18 -9.67 -21.51
CA LEU A 224 14.38 -8.46 -21.36
C LEU A 224 13.35 -8.33 -22.48
N LEU A 225 13.74 -8.60 -23.73
CA LEU A 225 12.82 -8.58 -24.88
C LEU A 225 11.69 -9.60 -24.71
N HIS A 226 12.04 -10.85 -24.34
CA HIS A 226 11.06 -11.90 -24.10
C HIS A 226 10.12 -11.54 -22.94
N ALA A 227 10.66 -11.14 -21.79
CA ALA A 227 9.89 -10.78 -20.60
C ALA A 227 8.96 -9.57 -20.85
N SER A 228 9.43 -8.57 -21.60
CA SER A 228 8.62 -7.38 -21.95
C SER A 228 7.41 -7.76 -22.80
N ASN A 229 7.59 -8.68 -23.77
CA ASN A 229 6.48 -9.16 -24.60
C ASN A 229 5.46 -9.96 -23.79
N VAL A 230 5.92 -10.83 -22.87
CA VAL A 230 5.02 -11.55 -21.94
C VAL A 230 4.21 -10.56 -21.10
N PHE A 231 4.86 -9.52 -20.57
CA PHE A 231 4.19 -8.54 -19.73
C PHE A 231 3.20 -7.68 -20.50
N LEU A 232 3.52 -7.34 -21.75
CA LEU A 232 2.63 -6.62 -22.65
C LEU A 232 1.39 -7.45 -23.04
N ASN A 233 1.56 -8.74 -23.34
CA ASN A 233 0.45 -9.65 -23.62
C ASN A 233 -0.49 -9.81 -22.42
N TRP A 234 0.09 -9.88 -21.22
CA TRP A 234 -0.68 -9.86 -19.98
C TRP A 234 -1.47 -8.55 -19.83
N PHE A 235 -0.89 -7.41 -20.18
CA PHE A 235 -1.58 -6.11 -20.12
C PHE A 235 -2.82 -6.06 -21.01
N TYR A 236 -2.77 -6.62 -22.23
CA TYR A 236 -3.95 -6.70 -23.09
C TYR A 236 -5.07 -7.54 -22.44
N SER A 237 -4.71 -8.65 -21.80
CA SER A 237 -5.65 -9.46 -21.01
C SER A 237 -6.16 -8.72 -19.77
N LEU A 238 -5.36 -7.81 -19.22
CA LEU A 238 -5.70 -7.03 -18.04
C LEU A 238 -6.79 -5.99 -18.36
N ILE A 239 -6.66 -5.28 -19.48
CA ILE A 239 -7.58 -4.21 -19.88
C ILE A 239 -8.85 -4.74 -20.57
N ASP A 240 -8.89 -6.02 -20.93
CA ASP A 240 -10.10 -6.68 -21.42
C ASP A 240 -11.11 -6.86 -20.28
N VAL A 241 -11.96 -5.86 -20.14
CA VAL A 241 -12.90 -5.70 -19.02
C VAL A 241 -14.19 -5.10 -19.56
N GLU A 242 -15.31 -5.61 -19.04
CA GLU A 242 -16.66 -5.10 -19.29
C GLU A 242 -16.83 -3.64 -18.82
N GLU A 243 -17.86 -2.96 -19.33
CA GLU A 243 -18.20 -1.62 -18.87
C GLU A 243 -18.63 -1.60 -17.38
N ALA A 244 -18.45 -0.45 -16.72
CA ALA A 244 -18.70 -0.32 -15.28
C ALA A 244 -20.18 -0.56 -14.95
N GLU A 245 -21.07 -0.09 -15.82
CA GLU A 245 -22.52 -0.28 -15.74
C GLU A 245 -22.86 -1.77 -15.70
N VAL A 246 -22.28 -2.56 -16.59
CA VAL A 246 -22.50 -4.02 -16.67
C VAL A 246 -21.91 -4.72 -15.44
N HIS A 247 -20.67 -4.39 -15.07
CA HIS A 247 -19.97 -5.06 -13.97
C HIS A 247 -20.63 -4.80 -12.61
N PHE A 248 -21.07 -3.56 -12.33
CA PHE A 248 -21.79 -3.25 -11.11
C PHE A 248 -23.28 -3.58 -11.20
N ALA A 249 -23.74 -4.03 -12.38
CA ALA A 249 -25.15 -4.18 -12.72
C ALA A 249 -25.90 -2.91 -12.31
N MET A 250 -25.39 -1.76 -12.73
CA MET A 250 -25.96 -0.42 -12.55
C MET A 250 -26.67 -0.06 -13.85
N ASP A 251 -27.98 -0.28 -13.90
CA ASP A 251 -28.85 0.40 -14.83
C ASP A 251 -28.91 1.88 -14.46
N GLU A 252 -29.06 2.75 -15.46
CA GLU A 252 -29.28 4.20 -15.32
C GLU A 252 -30.43 4.52 -14.33
N TYR A 253 -31.29 3.54 -14.06
CA TYR A 253 -32.47 3.66 -13.22
C TYR A 253 -32.37 2.97 -11.87
N LEU A 254 -31.24 2.35 -11.53
CA LEU A 254 -31.07 1.70 -10.23
C LEU A 254 -31.17 2.69 -9.06
N ASP A 255 -30.67 3.91 -9.21
CA ASP A 255 -30.83 4.97 -8.20
C ASP A 255 -32.30 5.30 -7.88
N HIS A 256 -33.23 5.06 -8.81
CA HIS A 256 -34.68 5.23 -8.58
C HIS A 256 -35.34 4.04 -7.88
N THR A 257 -34.72 2.86 -7.94
CA THR A 257 -35.32 1.58 -7.49
C THR A 257 -34.63 1.02 -6.25
N ILE A 258 -33.46 1.55 -5.90
CA ILE A 258 -32.74 1.21 -4.68
C ILE A 258 -33.53 1.73 -3.47
N SER A 259 -34.21 0.82 -2.77
CA SER A 259 -34.88 1.09 -1.49
C SER A 259 -33.92 1.61 -0.40
N ASN A 260 -32.64 1.23 -0.49
CA ASN A 260 -31.58 1.64 0.43
C ASN A 260 -30.80 2.82 -0.14
N LYS A 261 -31.29 4.04 0.10
CA LYS A 261 -30.55 5.25 -0.27
C LYS A 261 -29.11 5.19 0.30
N PRO A 262 -28.09 5.57 -0.49
CA PRO A 262 -26.71 5.48 -0.06
C PRO A 262 -26.46 6.37 1.16
N THR A 263 -25.90 5.79 2.22
CA THR A 263 -25.46 6.53 3.40
C THR A 263 -23.96 6.75 3.30
N ILE A 264 -23.53 8.01 3.35
CA ILE A 264 -22.13 8.40 3.39
C ILE A 264 -21.76 8.70 4.84
N TYR A 265 -20.65 8.15 5.30
CA TYR A 265 -20.02 8.55 6.56
C TYR A 265 -19.01 9.65 6.24
N ILE A 266 -19.24 10.84 6.77
CA ILE A 266 -18.42 12.01 6.50
C ILE A 266 -18.40 12.91 7.73
N SER A 267 -17.24 13.47 8.05
CA SER A 267 -17.11 14.42 9.15
C SER A 267 -17.61 15.82 8.74
N PRO A 268 -18.17 16.61 9.66
CA PRO A 268 -18.49 18.01 9.39
C PRO A 268 -17.32 18.82 8.79
N ASN A 269 -16.08 18.54 9.21
CA ASN A 269 -14.90 19.22 8.67
C ASN A 269 -14.67 18.91 7.19
N GLU A 270 -14.87 17.66 6.75
CA GLU A 270 -14.80 17.27 5.34
C GLU A 270 -15.93 17.93 4.52
N ILE A 271 -17.14 18.03 5.10
CA ILE A 271 -18.26 18.73 4.46
C ILE A 271 -17.91 20.20 4.22
N TYR A 272 -17.42 20.90 5.25
CA TYR A 272 -17.07 22.32 5.14
C TYR A 272 -15.89 22.54 4.19
N SER A 273 -14.90 21.66 4.22
CA SER A 273 -13.78 21.70 3.28
C SER A 273 -14.25 21.51 1.84
N THR A 274 -15.13 20.54 1.59
CA THR A 274 -15.72 20.29 0.26
C THR A 274 -16.56 21.48 -0.19
N HIS A 275 -17.40 22.04 0.68
CA HIS A 275 -18.20 23.22 0.38
C HIS A 275 -17.31 24.43 0.04
N SER A 276 -16.27 24.69 0.84
CA SER A 276 -15.33 25.78 0.58
C SER A 276 -14.60 25.63 -0.76
N LEU A 277 -14.17 24.41 -1.10
CA LEU A 277 -13.53 24.12 -2.39
C LEU A 277 -14.48 24.34 -3.57
N ILE A 278 -15.72 23.86 -3.48
CA ILE A 278 -16.74 24.07 -4.52
C ILE A 278 -17.04 25.55 -4.70
N MET A 279 -17.21 26.29 -3.59
CA MET A 279 -17.53 27.72 -3.64
C MET A 279 -16.39 28.54 -4.28
N LYS A 280 -15.13 28.18 -4.01
CA LYS A 280 -13.96 28.86 -4.55
C LYS A 280 -13.85 28.73 -6.07
N ASP A 281 -14.19 27.57 -6.63
CA ASP A 281 -14.09 27.28 -8.06
C ASP A 281 -15.47 27.15 -8.76
N LEU A 282 -16.54 27.72 -8.16
CA LEU A 282 -17.92 27.58 -8.63
C LEU A 282 -18.11 28.06 -10.07
N ASP A 283 -17.44 29.14 -10.46
CA ASP A 283 -17.49 29.70 -11.82
C ASP A 283 -16.86 28.80 -12.88
N ARG A 284 -15.96 27.89 -12.48
CA ARG A 284 -15.35 26.90 -13.37
C ARG A 284 -16.15 25.60 -13.43
N ILE A 285 -16.70 25.16 -12.28
CA ILE A 285 -17.43 23.89 -12.17
C ILE A 285 -18.84 24.02 -12.76
N ALA A 286 -19.53 25.14 -12.49
CA ALA A 286 -20.90 25.41 -12.89
C ALA A 286 -20.99 26.80 -13.59
N PRO A 287 -20.51 26.92 -14.85
CA PRO A 287 -20.46 28.20 -15.56
C PRO A 287 -21.85 28.74 -15.93
N GLY A 288 -22.85 27.87 -16.06
CA GLY A 288 -24.23 28.27 -16.33
C GLY A 288 -24.92 28.87 -15.10
N SER A 289 -25.70 29.94 -15.30
CA SER A 289 -26.51 30.54 -14.24
C SER A 289 -27.63 29.63 -13.75
N GLU A 290 -28.15 28.76 -14.64
CA GLU A 290 -29.22 27.79 -14.38
C GLU A 290 -28.71 26.42 -13.90
N ASP A 291 -27.41 26.31 -13.57
CA ASP A 291 -26.85 25.03 -13.11
C ASP A 291 -27.41 24.67 -11.72
N PRO A 292 -27.98 23.47 -11.53
CA PRO A 292 -28.53 23.05 -10.24
C PRO A 292 -27.54 23.12 -9.08
N LEU A 293 -26.24 22.85 -9.34
CA LEU A 293 -25.20 22.95 -8.31
C LEU A 293 -25.03 24.40 -7.84
N ARG A 294 -25.07 25.36 -8.78
CA ARG A 294 -24.95 26.78 -8.46
C ARG A 294 -26.13 27.26 -7.61
N MET A 295 -27.35 26.85 -7.96
CA MET A 295 -28.54 27.16 -7.18
C MET A 295 -28.44 26.62 -5.74
N ILE A 296 -27.99 25.37 -5.58
CA ILE A 296 -27.81 24.74 -4.27
C ILE A 296 -26.76 25.48 -3.44
N VAL A 297 -25.60 25.80 -4.01
CA VAL A 297 -24.51 26.48 -3.29
C VAL A 297 -24.90 27.91 -2.91
N LEU A 298 -25.64 28.62 -3.77
CA LEU A 298 -26.16 29.95 -3.46
C LEU A 298 -27.20 29.92 -2.33
N GLU A 299 -28.05 28.88 -2.29
CA GLU A 299 -29.01 28.68 -1.20
C GLU A 299 -28.32 28.33 0.13
N LEU A 300 -27.27 27.50 0.09
CA LEU A 300 -26.46 27.11 1.25
C LEU A 300 -25.66 28.27 1.86
N GLY A 301 -25.34 29.31 1.08
CA GLY A 301 -24.58 30.47 1.54
C GLY A 301 -23.09 30.17 1.74
N SER A 302 -22.41 30.97 2.55
CA SER A 302 -20.96 30.83 2.78
C SER A 302 -20.61 29.61 3.62
N ALA A 303 -19.54 28.90 3.25
CA ALA A 303 -19.01 27.79 4.04
C ALA A 303 -18.62 28.23 5.47
N PRO A 304 -19.00 27.49 6.53
CA PRO A 304 -18.60 27.79 7.91
C PRO A 304 -17.08 27.71 8.08
N SER A 305 -16.47 28.72 8.71
CA SER A 305 -15.02 28.72 8.99
C SER A 305 -14.67 27.86 10.21
N THR A 306 -13.55 27.14 10.15
CA THR A 306 -12.88 26.47 11.27
C THR A 306 -12.25 27.52 12.18
N ALA A 307 -12.98 27.98 13.20
CA ALA A 307 -12.57 29.13 14.01
C ALA A 307 -11.84 28.76 15.32
N SER A 308 -11.87 27.51 15.78
CA SER A 308 -11.12 27.07 16.98
C SER A 308 -10.74 25.59 16.97
N ALA A 309 -9.58 25.26 17.54
CA ALA A 309 -9.06 23.89 17.62
C ALA A 309 -9.98 22.92 18.40
N GLU A 310 -10.73 23.44 19.37
CA GLU A 310 -11.73 22.68 20.15
C GLU A 310 -12.96 22.31 19.32
N LEU A 311 -13.43 23.24 18.47
CA LEU A 311 -14.52 22.99 17.52
C LEU A 311 -14.09 21.98 16.44
N ASP A 312 -12.83 22.03 16.01
CA ASP A 312 -12.30 21.12 14.99
C ASP A 312 -12.21 19.68 15.50
N GLN A 313 -11.85 19.47 16.77
CA GLN A 313 -11.88 18.13 17.38
C GLN A 313 -13.31 17.60 17.57
N ALA A 314 -14.26 18.44 18.01
CA ALA A 314 -15.65 18.03 18.14
C ALA A 314 -16.27 17.64 16.78
N ARG A 315 -15.85 18.33 15.71
CA ARG A 315 -16.29 18.14 14.32
C ARG A 315 -15.51 17.09 13.54
N ALA A 316 -14.55 16.42 14.16
CA ALA A 316 -13.81 15.31 13.56
C ALA A 316 -14.61 13.99 13.57
N SER A 317 -15.66 13.90 14.41
CA SER A 317 -16.51 12.71 14.47
C SER A 317 -17.32 12.54 13.18
N GLU A 318 -17.35 11.30 12.66
CA GLU A 318 -18.09 10.96 11.45
C GLU A 318 -19.60 10.98 11.71
N ILE A 319 -20.35 11.58 10.79
CA ILE A 319 -21.81 11.58 10.80
C ILE A 319 -22.30 10.74 9.62
N ALA A 320 -23.37 9.97 9.84
CA ALA A 320 -24.05 9.24 8.79
C ALA A 320 -25.03 10.15 8.05
N LEU A 321 -24.71 10.52 6.81
CA LEU A 321 -25.58 11.27 5.91
C LEU A 321 -26.27 10.32 4.93
N ARG A 322 -27.59 10.21 5.06
CA ARG A 322 -28.40 9.52 4.05
C ARG A 322 -28.65 10.46 2.87
N LEU A 323 -28.15 10.10 1.69
CA LEU A 323 -28.33 10.93 0.50
C LEU A 323 -29.76 10.82 -0.04
N GLU A 324 -30.37 11.95 -0.35
CA GLU A 324 -31.66 12.00 -1.01
C GLU A 324 -31.54 12.83 -2.29
N ASN A 325 -31.80 12.21 -3.44
CA ASN A 325 -31.78 12.91 -4.72
C ASN A 325 -33.08 13.72 -4.88
N LYS A 326 -33.01 15.02 -4.58
CA LYS A 326 -34.14 15.96 -4.75
C LYS A 326 -34.29 16.47 -6.19
N LEU A 327 -33.26 16.32 -7.03
CA LEU A 327 -33.20 16.90 -8.38
C LEU A 327 -33.71 15.93 -9.47
N ALA A 328 -33.59 14.62 -9.27
CA ALA A 328 -33.93 13.62 -10.29
C ALA A 328 -35.44 13.55 -10.63
N ILE A 329 -36.31 14.08 -9.78
CA ILE A 329 -37.77 14.12 -10.04
C ILE A 329 -38.09 15.05 -11.22
N GLN A 330 -37.24 16.02 -11.54
CA GLN A 330 -37.53 17.05 -12.54
C GLN A 330 -37.00 16.74 -13.95
N GLN A 331 -36.16 15.72 -14.14
CA GLN A 331 -35.48 15.47 -15.43
C GLN A 331 -35.95 14.23 -16.21
N ASP A 332 -36.59 13.23 -15.57
CA ASP A 332 -36.98 11.98 -16.27
C ASP A 332 -38.51 11.88 -16.49
N PRO A 333 -39.02 12.09 -17.73
CA PRO A 333 -40.45 11.93 -18.03
C PRO A 333 -40.96 10.47 -17.90
N GLU A 334 -40.08 9.46 -17.77
CA GLU A 334 -40.47 8.06 -17.54
C GLU A 334 -40.37 7.58 -16.08
N ALA A 335 -39.99 8.44 -15.12
CA ALA A 335 -39.79 8.05 -13.71
C ALA A 335 -41.04 7.39 -13.09
N ASP A 336 -42.23 7.92 -13.40
CA ASP A 336 -43.52 7.38 -12.93
C ASP A 336 -43.78 5.96 -13.44
N VAL A 337 -43.34 5.65 -14.66
CA VAL A 337 -43.50 4.32 -15.29
C VAL A 337 -42.59 3.30 -14.62
N LYS A 338 -41.38 3.73 -14.23
CA LYS A 338 -40.37 2.89 -13.57
C LYS A 338 -40.70 2.65 -12.10
N ALA A 339 -41.21 3.67 -11.39
CA ALA A 339 -41.74 3.51 -10.03
C ALA A 339 -42.91 2.52 -10.01
N LEU A 340 -43.80 2.63 -11.01
CA LEU A 340 -44.88 1.66 -11.23
C LEU A 340 -44.34 0.25 -11.49
N TRP A 341 -43.28 0.10 -12.29
CA TRP A 341 -42.64 -1.20 -12.58
C TRP A 341 -42.10 -1.90 -11.33
N VAL A 342 -41.37 -1.20 -10.47
CA VAL A 342 -40.84 -1.76 -9.20
C VAL A 342 -41.97 -2.15 -8.25
N LYS A 343 -42.97 -1.28 -8.12
CA LYS A 343 -44.15 -1.55 -7.28
C LYS A 343 -44.88 -2.80 -7.78
N THR A 344 -44.99 -2.97 -9.09
CA THR A 344 -45.63 -4.12 -9.74
C THR A 344 -44.84 -5.41 -9.52
N LYS A 345 -43.52 -5.43 -9.77
CA LYS A 345 -42.65 -6.58 -9.49
C LYS A 345 -42.80 -7.07 -8.06
N ARG A 346 -42.87 -6.13 -7.12
CA ARG A 346 -42.99 -6.42 -5.70
C ARG A 346 -44.33 -7.01 -5.33
N TYR A 347 -45.43 -6.46 -5.85
CA TYR A 347 -46.74 -7.03 -5.62
C TYR A 347 -46.89 -8.40 -6.27
N ILE A 348 -46.31 -8.62 -7.45
CA ILE A 348 -46.24 -9.94 -8.10
C ILE A 348 -45.47 -10.94 -7.23
N LEU A 349 -44.32 -10.56 -6.68
CA LEU A 349 -43.53 -11.45 -5.83
C LEU A 349 -44.27 -11.80 -4.52
N ALA A 350 -45.00 -10.85 -3.95
CA ALA A 350 -45.87 -11.10 -2.80
C ALA A 350 -47.04 -12.03 -3.15
N MET A 351 -47.66 -11.82 -4.32
CA MET A 351 -48.75 -12.65 -4.82
C MET A 351 -48.30 -14.09 -5.11
N LEU A 352 -47.18 -14.27 -5.81
CA LEU A 352 -46.64 -15.60 -6.19
C LEU A 352 -46.26 -16.47 -4.99
N LYS A 353 -45.98 -15.87 -3.82
CA LYS A 353 -45.75 -16.63 -2.57
C LYS A 353 -47.01 -17.33 -2.07
N VAL A 354 -48.19 -16.78 -2.35
CA VAL A 354 -49.48 -17.29 -1.89
C VAL A 354 -50.16 -18.10 -2.99
N GLN A 355 -50.14 -17.58 -4.23
CA GLN A 355 -50.80 -18.18 -5.38
C GLN A 355 -49.82 -18.37 -6.55
N PRO A 356 -49.04 -19.47 -6.55
CA PRO A 356 -48.20 -19.82 -7.68
C PRO A 356 -49.04 -20.32 -8.86
N GLY A 357 -48.77 -19.82 -10.06
CA GLY A 357 -49.38 -20.27 -11.32
C GLY A 357 -48.32 -20.78 -12.31
N ILE A 358 -48.75 -21.55 -13.31
CA ILE A 358 -47.86 -22.01 -14.40
C ILE A 358 -47.47 -20.84 -15.30
N THR A 359 -48.42 -19.93 -15.56
CA THR A 359 -48.18 -18.63 -16.16
C THR A 359 -48.66 -17.51 -15.23
N LEU A 360 -48.12 -16.30 -15.38
CA LEU A 360 -48.55 -15.15 -14.58
C LEU A 360 -50.02 -14.80 -14.86
N LEU A 361 -50.46 -15.03 -16.09
CA LEU A 361 -51.83 -14.79 -16.53
C LEU A 361 -52.82 -15.77 -15.85
N ASP A 362 -52.44 -17.03 -15.69
CA ASP A 362 -53.24 -18.01 -14.92
C ASP A 362 -53.33 -17.64 -13.44
N ALA A 363 -52.23 -17.15 -12.85
CA ALA A 363 -52.22 -16.69 -11.46
C ALA A 363 -53.18 -15.50 -11.27
N PHE A 364 -53.26 -14.59 -12.24
CA PHE A 364 -54.21 -13.47 -12.21
C PHE A 364 -55.67 -13.90 -12.38
N LEU A 365 -55.96 -14.88 -13.24
CA LEU A 365 -57.33 -15.33 -13.53
C LEU A 365 -57.92 -16.24 -12.45
N ALA A 366 -57.10 -16.90 -11.64
CA ALA A 366 -57.59 -17.80 -10.59
C ALA A 366 -58.34 -17.04 -9.47
N PRO A 367 -59.44 -17.58 -8.91
CA PRO A 367 -60.21 -16.91 -7.87
C PRO A 367 -59.42 -16.77 -6.56
N VAL A 368 -59.79 -15.77 -5.76
CA VAL A 368 -59.28 -15.58 -4.38
C VAL A 368 -60.19 -16.33 -3.41
N THR A 369 -59.63 -17.21 -2.59
CA THR A 369 -60.32 -17.96 -1.54
C THR A 369 -59.91 -17.45 -0.15
N GLU A 370 -60.71 -17.70 0.89
CA GLU A 370 -60.35 -17.36 2.28
C GLU A 370 -59.03 -18.03 2.72
N GLU A 371 -58.73 -19.23 2.21
CA GLU A 371 -57.46 -19.92 2.49
C GLU A 371 -56.22 -19.11 2.02
N HIS A 372 -56.35 -18.33 0.95
CA HIS A 372 -55.26 -17.46 0.47
C HIS A 372 -55.06 -16.23 1.37
N GLU A 373 -56.13 -15.68 1.96
CA GLU A 373 -56.04 -14.60 2.94
C GLU A 373 -55.36 -15.06 4.23
N ASP A 374 -55.66 -16.28 4.69
CA ASP A 374 -55.00 -16.88 5.85
C ASP A 374 -53.51 -17.15 5.60
N LEU A 375 -53.15 -17.68 4.43
CA LEU A 375 -51.77 -17.89 4.01
C LEU A 375 -50.98 -16.58 3.93
N TRP A 376 -51.60 -15.54 3.37
CA TRP A 376 -51.00 -14.20 3.31
C TRP A 376 -50.76 -13.63 4.71
N SER A 377 -51.77 -13.69 5.57
CA SER A 377 -51.70 -13.23 6.96
C SER A 377 -50.57 -13.91 7.74
N ARG A 378 -50.42 -15.23 7.58
CA ARG A 378 -49.32 -16.00 8.19
C ARG A 378 -47.96 -15.61 7.64
N THR A 379 -47.85 -15.45 6.32
CA THR A 379 -46.59 -15.05 5.66
C THR A 379 -46.13 -13.67 6.12
N VAL A 380 -47.06 -12.72 6.23
CA VAL A 380 -46.79 -11.37 6.73
C VAL A 380 -46.37 -11.41 8.20
N PHE A 381 -47.06 -12.18 9.03
CA PHE A 381 -46.73 -12.35 10.44
C PHE A 381 -45.33 -12.95 10.65
N GLU A 382 -44.99 -14.04 9.94
CA GLU A 382 -43.68 -14.68 10.01
C GLU A 382 -42.55 -13.73 9.55
N GLU A 383 -42.76 -12.93 8.50
CA GLU A 383 -41.78 -11.94 8.07
C GLU A 383 -41.55 -10.85 9.13
N ILE A 384 -42.60 -10.39 9.82
CA ILE A 384 -42.50 -9.39 10.88
C ILE A 384 -41.76 -9.96 12.11
N GLU A 385 -42.00 -11.22 12.47
CA GLU A 385 -41.28 -11.88 13.58
C GLU A 385 -39.81 -12.13 13.27
N LEU A 386 -39.49 -12.57 12.05
CA LEU A 386 -38.11 -12.72 11.58
C LEU A 386 -37.36 -11.38 11.58
N GLU A 387 -38.04 -10.27 11.30
CA GLU A 387 -37.46 -8.94 11.39
C GLU A 387 -37.19 -8.56 12.86
N LYS A 388 -38.17 -8.74 13.75
CA LYS A 388 -38.05 -8.47 15.20
C LYS A 388 -37.00 -9.33 15.93
N SER A 389 -36.76 -10.56 15.47
CA SER A 389 -35.74 -11.43 16.07
C SER A 389 -34.33 -11.02 15.66
N ARG A 390 -34.13 -10.53 14.44
CA ARG A 390 -32.85 -10.00 13.95
C ARG A 390 -32.45 -8.71 14.66
N THR A 391 -33.41 -7.83 14.94
CA THR A 391 -33.16 -6.58 15.68
C THR A 391 -32.77 -6.79 17.15
N ARG A 392 -33.10 -7.94 17.75
CA ARG A 392 -32.75 -8.27 19.14
C ARG A 392 -31.39 -8.96 19.30
N ALA A 393 -30.87 -9.60 18.25
CA ALA A 393 -29.62 -10.34 18.30
C ALA A 393 -28.38 -9.46 18.04
N ASP A 394 -28.51 -8.43 17.20
CA ASP A 394 -27.46 -7.43 16.97
C ASP A 394 -27.66 -6.25 17.93
N GLY A 395 -26.98 -6.30 19.08
CA GLY A 395 -26.97 -5.21 20.04
C GLY A 395 -26.56 -3.88 19.39
N ALA A 396 -27.48 -2.92 19.41
CA ALA A 396 -27.26 -1.48 19.20
C ALA A 396 -26.17 -1.08 18.18
N THR A 397 -26.45 -1.27 16.90
CA THR A 397 -25.92 -0.38 15.85
C THR A 397 -27.10 0.21 15.07
N LEU A 398 -27.41 1.47 15.40
CA LEU A 398 -28.55 2.25 14.93
C LEU A 398 -28.36 2.75 13.49
N SER A 399 -27.75 1.96 12.60
CA SER A 399 -27.46 2.36 11.22
C SER A 399 -28.15 1.51 10.16
N ASP A 400 -28.59 0.29 10.49
CA ASP A 400 -29.17 -0.64 9.49
C ASP A 400 -30.70 -0.77 9.58
N HIS A 401 -31.34 -0.06 10.53
CA HIS A 401 -32.73 -0.33 10.95
C HIS A 401 -33.82 0.56 10.32
N ASN A 402 -33.48 1.64 9.61
CA ASN A 402 -34.53 2.59 9.19
C ASN A 402 -35.08 2.37 7.76
N HIS A 403 -34.55 1.45 6.94
CA HIS A 403 -34.72 1.59 5.48
C HIS A 403 -35.28 0.38 4.70
N SER A 404 -35.61 -0.72 5.39
CA SER A 404 -36.58 -1.70 4.86
C SER A 404 -38.03 -1.34 5.24
N GLY A 405 -38.24 -0.74 6.42
CA GLY A 405 -39.56 -0.56 7.04
C GLY A 405 -40.52 0.33 6.24
N HIS A 406 -40.09 1.53 5.84
CA HIS A 406 -40.99 2.56 5.28
C HIS A 406 -41.61 2.25 3.91
N THR A 407 -41.18 1.18 3.25
CA THR A 407 -41.87 0.67 2.04
C THR A 407 -42.47 -0.71 2.25
N LEU A 408 -42.05 -1.50 3.25
CA LEU A 408 -42.66 -2.79 3.65
C LEU A 408 -44.01 -2.65 4.34
N GLU A 409 -44.24 -1.53 5.00
CA GLU A 409 -45.53 -1.18 5.60
C GLU A 409 -46.68 -1.13 4.57
N ASP A 410 -46.40 -0.74 3.32
CA ASP A 410 -47.39 -0.52 2.26
C ASP A 410 -47.92 -1.81 1.60
N VAL A 411 -47.15 -2.91 1.65
CA VAL A 411 -47.59 -4.22 1.15
C VAL A 411 -48.20 -5.04 2.29
N ARG A 412 -47.61 -4.94 3.49
CA ARG A 412 -48.00 -5.72 4.68
C ARG A 412 -49.32 -5.27 5.31
N SER A 413 -49.80 -4.07 4.97
CA SER A 413 -51.08 -3.52 5.42
C SER A 413 -52.26 -3.91 4.53
N LEU A 414 -52.01 -4.51 3.35
CA LEU A 414 -53.04 -4.85 2.38
C LEU A 414 -53.55 -6.28 2.60
N THR A 415 -54.86 -6.48 2.40
CA THR A 415 -55.44 -7.83 2.24
C THR A 415 -54.96 -8.46 0.93
N PHE A 416 -55.00 -9.78 0.82
CA PHE A 416 -54.56 -10.47 -0.39
C PHE A 416 -55.44 -10.09 -1.60
N GLN A 417 -56.73 -9.86 -1.39
CA GLN A 417 -57.65 -9.37 -2.41
C GLN A 417 -57.27 -7.96 -2.90
N GLU A 418 -56.94 -7.04 -1.99
CA GLU A 418 -56.46 -5.70 -2.35
C GLU A 418 -55.10 -5.72 -3.02
N LEU A 419 -54.20 -6.60 -2.56
CA LEU A 419 -52.89 -6.84 -3.18
C LEU A 419 -53.07 -7.30 -4.63
N LYS A 420 -53.94 -8.29 -4.87
CA LYS A 420 -54.21 -8.81 -6.22
C LYS A 420 -54.84 -7.75 -7.12
N ALA A 421 -55.81 -6.99 -6.63
CA ALA A 421 -56.46 -5.91 -7.37
C ALA A 421 -55.46 -4.81 -7.79
N ARG A 422 -54.64 -4.33 -6.84
CA ARG A 422 -53.61 -3.31 -7.12
C ARG A 422 -52.50 -3.83 -8.03
N THR A 423 -52.16 -5.12 -7.94
CA THR A 423 -51.19 -5.74 -8.87
C THR A 423 -51.74 -5.67 -10.29
N LEU A 424 -53.00 -6.05 -10.48
CA LEU A 424 -53.64 -6.11 -11.79
C LEU A 424 -53.83 -4.71 -12.39
N GLU A 425 -54.20 -3.73 -11.57
CA GLU A 425 -54.27 -2.32 -11.97
C GLU A 425 -52.92 -1.79 -12.48
N ASN A 426 -51.83 -2.09 -11.75
CA ASN A 426 -50.50 -1.66 -12.16
C ASN A 426 -50.00 -2.39 -13.41
N VAL A 427 -50.30 -3.68 -13.58
CA VAL A 427 -49.98 -4.45 -14.79
C VAL A 427 -50.71 -3.88 -16.01
N LEU A 428 -52.01 -3.56 -15.89
CA LEU A 428 -52.77 -2.90 -16.95
C LEU A 428 -52.25 -1.50 -17.29
N ALA A 429 -51.80 -0.74 -16.28
CA ALA A 429 -51.20 0.56 -16.49
C ALA A 429 -49.82 0.49 -17.18
N LEU A 430 -49.06 -0.60 -16.99
CA LEU A 430 -47.82 -0.89 -17.71
C LEU A 430 -48.07 -1.40 -19.15
N GLU A 431 -49.14 -2.17 -19.36
CA GLU A 431 -49.60 -2.64 -20.68
C GLU A 431 -50.02 -1.45 -21.57
N LYS A 432 -50.82 -0.52 -21.03
CA LYS A 432 -51.22 0.73 -21.73
C LYS A 432 -50.05 1.59 -22.17
N ARG A 433 -48.88 1.43 -21.55
CA ARG A 433 -47.64 2.17 -21.84
C ARG A 433 -46.66 1.35 -22.70
N ASN A 434 -47.10 0.22 -23.26
CA ASN A 434 -46.31 -0.71 -24.09
C ASN A 434 -45.05 -1.27 -23.41
N LYS A 435 -44.97 -1.30 -22.07
CA LYS A 435 -43.84 -1.93 -21.35
C LYS A 435 -44.07 -3.43 -21.08
N LEU A 436 -45.31 -3.90 -21.25
CA LEU A 436 -45.71 -5.30 -21.13
C LEU A 436 -46.57 -5.72 -22.31
N CYS A 437 -46.41 -6.97 -22.76
CA CYS A 437 -47.24 -7.57 -23.79
C CYS A 437 -48.05 -8.71 -23.21
N ARG A 438 -49.35 -8.70 -23.47
CA ARG A 438 -50.28 -9.77 -23.07
C ARG A 438 -50.07 -11.06 -23.87
N ASP A 439 -49.56 -10.94 -25.10
CA ASP A 439 -49.29 -12.08 -25.99
C ASP A 439 -48.10 -12.93 -25.50
N ASP A 440 -47.20 -12.33 -24.71
CA ASP A 440 -46.06 -13.01 -24.09
C ASP A 440 -46.36 -13.51 -22.66
N ASN A 441 -47.64 -13.60 -22.27
CA ASN A 441 -48.07 -14.02 -20.93
C ASN A 441 -47.37 -13.28 -19.77
N TYR A 442 -46.92 -12.05 -20.00
CA TYR A 442 -46.14 -11.23 -19.06
C TYR A 442 -44.76 -11.80 -18.67
N GLN A 443 -44.14 -12.63 -19.53
CA GLN A 443 -42.83 -13.25 -19.27
C GLN A 443 -41.72 -12.22 -19.00
N GLY A 444 -41.75 -11.05 -19.64
CA GLY A 444 -40.76 -9.99 -19.42
C GLY A 444 -40.63 -9.49 -17.97
N ILE A 445 -41.72 -9.50 -17.17
CA ILE A 445 -41.60 -9.18 -15.73
C ILE A 445 -40.97 -10.35 -14.98
N LEU A 446 -41.35 -11.59 -15.31
CA LEU A 446 -40.83 -12.79 -14.66
C LEU A 446 -39.33 -12.94 -14.89
N ASP A 447 -38.84 -12.72 -16.11
CA ASP A 447 -37.41 -12.78 -16.44
C ASP A 447 -36.63 -11.70 -15.69
N SER A 448 -37.20 -10.49 -15.56
CA SER A 448 -36.63 -9.41 -14.76
C SER A 448 -36.61 -9.75 -13.26
N LEU A 449 -37.66 -10.39 -12.75
CA LEU A 449 -37.76 -10.88 -11.37
C LEU A 449 -36.76 -12.01 -11.09
N ALA A 450 -36.60 -12.93 -12.03
CA ALA A 450 -35.65 -14.04 -11.95
C ALA A 450 -34.20 -13.51 -11.91
N ASN A 451 -33.88 -12.54 -12.75
CA ASN A 451 -32.60 -11.84 -12.71
C ASN A 451 -32.36 -11.14 -11.36
N ASP A 452 -33.36 -10.45 -10.81
CA ASP A 452 -33.26 -9.82 -9.49
C ASP A 452 -32.99 -10.85 -8.36
N ILE A 453 -33.64 -12.01 -8.41
CA ILE A 453 -33.43 -13.11 -7.44
C ILE A 453 -32.01 -13.68 -7.54
N LEU A 454 -31.55 -13.96 -8.77
CA LEU A 454 -30.19 -14.45 -9.02
C LEU A 454 -29.13 -13.45 -8.55
N GLN A 455 -29.33 -12.17 -8.85
CA GLN A 455 -28.44 -11.10 -8.41
C GLN A 455 -28.45 -10.92 -6.89
N ARG A 456 -29.62 -10.99 -6.24
CA ARG A 456 -29.74 -10.94 -4.77
C ARG A 456 -28.95 -12.07 -4.11
N ASN A 457 -29.03 -13.29 -4.67
CA ASN A 457 -28.27 -14.42 -4.16
C ASN A 457 -26.75 -14.21 -4.34
N ARG A 458 -26.31 -13.76 -5.52
CA ARG A 458 -24.89 -13.40 -5.77
C ARG A 458 -24.38 -12.35 -4.78
N ARG A 459 -25.14 -11.26 -4.56
CA ARG A 459 -24.79 -10.20 -3.59
C ARG A 459 -24.71 -10.74 -2.16
N ARG A 460 -25.61 -11.66 -1.76
CA ARG A 460 -25.58 -12.30 -0.43
C ARG A 460 -24.34 -13.17 -0.23
N ILE A 461 -23.99 -13.97 -1.23
CA ILE A 461 -22.76 -14.80 -1.20
C ILE A 461 -21.52 -13.91 -1.08
N ARG A 462 -21.45 -12.83 -1.88
CA ARG A 462 -20.31 -11.88 -1.83
C ARG A 462 -20.17 -11.22 -0.46
N ARG A 463 -21.28 -10.73 0.13
CA ARG A 463 -21.26 -10.17 1.50
C ARG A 463 -20.80 -11.18 2.55
N ARG A 464 -21.20 -12.46 2.43
CA ARG A 464 -20.75 -13.51 3.36
C ARG A 464 -19.25 -13.74 3.28
N ILE A 465 -18.70 -13.74 2.05
CA ILE A 465 -17.26 -13.83 1.81
C ILE A 465 -16.58 -12.59 2.40
N ASP A 466 -17.02 -11.39 2.05
CA ASP A 466 -16.42 -10.14 2.53
C ASP A 466 -16.40 -10.05 4.07
N MET A 467 -17.49 -10.47 4.72
CA MET A 467 -17.57 -10.53 6.18
C MET A 467 -16.50 -11.47 6.77
N SER A 468 -16.36 -12.68 6.23
CA SER A 468 -15.34 -13.63 6.68
C SER A 468 -13.91 -13.11 6.48
N VAL A 469 -13.68 -12.34 5.41
CA VAL A 469 -12.37 -11.72 5.18
C VAL A 469 -12.14 -10.58 6.16
N LEU A 470 -13.15 -9.76 6.47
CA LEU A 470 -13.05 -8.67 7.45
C LEU A 470 -12.73 -9.20 8.85
N THR A 471 -13.42 -10.27 9.28
CA THR A 471 -13.14 -10.91 10.57
C THR A 471 -11.71 -11.44 10.64
N ASN A 472 -11.22 -12.07 9.56
CA ASN A 472 -9.85 -12.55 9.49
C ASN A 472 -8.83 -11.40 9.49
N THR A 473 -9.10 -10.30 8.78
CA THR A 473 -8.20 -9.12 8.82
C THR A 473 -8.14 -8.49 10.20
N LEU A 474 -9.25 -8.44 10.92
CA LEU A 474 -9.28 -7.92 12.28
C LEU A 474 -8.45 -8.80 13.23
N ALA A 475 -8.56 -10.12 13.10
CA ALA A 475 -7.74 -11.07 13.84
C ALA A 475 -6.24 -10.87 13.57
N ASN A 476 -5.85 -10.77 12.29
CA ASN A 476 -4.45 -10.56 11.91
C ASN A 476 -3.90 -9.21 12.40
N LEU A 477 -4.71 -8.14 12.36
CA LEU A 477 -4.29 -6.83 12.88
C LEU A 477 -4.02 -6.87 14.38
N LYS A 478 -4.84 -7.59 15.16
CA LYS A 478 -4.60 -7.82 16.59
C LYS A 478 -3.32 -8.61 16.84
N GLU A 479 -3.03 -9.62 16.01
CA GLU A 479 -1.80 -10.39 16.10
C GLU A 479 -0.56 -9.54 15.78
N LYS A 480 -0.63 -8.71 14.72
CA LYS A 480 0.44 -7.77 14.35
C LYS A 480 0.70 -6.74 15.44
N GLN A 481 -0.35 -6.22 16.07
CA GLN A 481 -0.22 -5.33 17.22
C GLN A 481 0.59 -6.02 18.34
N ARG A 482 0.20 -7.25 18.72
CA ARG A 482 0.91 -8.01 19.76
C ARG A 482 2.38 -8.28 19.38
N TYR A 483 2.65 -8.62 18.13
CA TYR A 483 4.02 -8.87 17.65
C TYR A 483 4.92 -7.63 17.74
N LEU A 484 4.41 -6.45 17.37
CA LEU A 484 5.16 -5.19 17.47
C LEU A 484 5.41 -4.81 18.93
N GLU A 485 4.42 -5.01 19.81
CA GLU A 485 4.59 -4.84 21.26
C GLU A 485 5.68 -5.81 21.80
N GLU A 486 5.68 -7.07 21.36
CA GLU A 486 6.73 -8.04 21.72
C GLU A 486 8.11 -7.61 21.19
N GLN A 487 8.23 -7.14 19.94
CA GLN A 487 9.50 -6.65 19.40
C GLN A 487 10.03 -5.46 20.20
N GLU A 488 9.17 -4.51 20.54
CA GLU A 488 9.54 -3.36 21.38
C GLU A 488 10.11 -3.84 22.72
N THR A 489 9.47 -4.82 23.38
CA THR A 489 9.99 -5.38 24.63
C THR A 489 11.34 -6.10 24.44
N GLN A 490 11.54 -6.81 23.33
CA GLN A 490 12.81 -7.49 23.03
C GLN A 490 13.97 -6.50 22.81
N TYR A 491 13.73 -5.39 22.11
CA TYR A 491 14.73 -4.33 21.95
C TYR A 491 15.11 -3.71 23.29
N HIS A 492 14.12 -3.38 24.13
CA HIS A 492 14.38 -2.86 25.48
C HIS A 492 15.18 -3.86 26.33
N ASN A 493 14.85 -5.16 26.24
CA ASN A 493 15.59 -6.21 26.95
C ASN A 493 17.03 -6.36 26.43
N TYR A 494 17.26 -6.30 25.12
CA TYR A 494 18.61 -6.36 24.55
C TYR A 494 19.48 -5.17 24.97
N ILE A 495 18.91 -3.96 24.99
CA ILE A 495 19.60 -2.76 25.48
C ILE A 495 19.94 -2.92 26.96
N ALA A 496 18.98 -3.37 27.77
CA ALA A 496 19.18 -3.64 29.20
C ALA A 496 20.25 -4.71 29.46
N ASP A 497 20.24 -5.81 28.72
CA ASP A 497 21.22 -6.91 28.84
C ASP A 497 22.63 -6.46 28.39
N SER A 498 22.72 -5.67 27.33
CA SER A 498 23.98 -5.08 26.86
C SER A 498 24.57 -4.14 27.93
N MET A 499 23.76 -3.25 28.50
CA MET A 499 24.13 -2.38 29.61
C MET A 499 24.57 -3.18 30.86
N ALA A 500 23.85 -4.26 31.20
CA ALA A 500 24.17 -5.13 32.33
C ALA A 500 25.47 -5.92 32.11
N SER A 501 25.75 -6.35 30.87
CA SER A 501 27.01 -7.02 30.52
C SER A 501 28.22 -6.10 30.67
N MET A 502 28.06 -4.82 30.35
CA MET A 502 29.09 -3.79 30.50
C MET A 502 29.37 -3.49 31.97
N GLN A 503 28.33 -3.44 32.82
CA GLN A 503 28.48 -3.28 34.27
C GLN A 503 29.28 -4.41 34.93
N LYS A 504 29.07 -5.67 34.51
CA LYS A 504 29.75 -6.85 35.10
C LYS A 504 31.26 -6.92 34.80
N LYS A 505 31.74 -6.32 33.70
CA LYS A 505 33.17 -6.33 33.30
C LYS A 505 34.00 -5.23 33.98
N GLY A 506 33.38 -4.19 34.55
CA GLY A 506 34.08 -3.08 35.23
C GLY A 506 34.88 -3.46 36.49
N SER A 507 34.75 -4.69 37.02
CA SER A 507 35.38 -5.09 38.29
C SER A 507 36.72 -5.82 38.16
N LYS A 508 37.11 -6.31 36.98
CA LYS A 508 38.39 -7.04 36.80
C LYS A 508 39.49 -6.10 36.29
N LYS A 509 40.29 -5.56 37.22
CA LYS A 509 41.51 -4.79 36.90
C LYS A 509 42.46 -5.66 36.05
N ARG A 510 42.55 -5.41 34.74
CA ARG A 510 43.56 -6.05 33.88
C ARG A 510 44.95 -5.59 34.35
N PHE A 511 45.87 -6.54 34.57
CA PHE A 511 47.24 -6.24 35.00
C PHE A 511 47.98 -5.47 33.91
N VAL A 512 48.37 -4.22 34.19
CA VAL A 512 49.11 -3.37 33.25
C VAL A 512 50.60 -3.45 33.60
N MET A 513 51.42 -3.89 32.63
CA MET A 513 52.87 -4.03 32.80
C MET A 513 53.52 -2.67 33.13
N PRO A 514 54.46 -2.62 34.10
CA PRO A 514 55.18 -1.40 34.46
C PRO A 514 56.00 -0.87 33.28
N PHE A 515 56.14 0.47 33.21
CA PHE A 515 56.89 1.20 32.15
C PHE A 515 56.26 1.22 30.75
N THR A 516 54.98 0.83 30.61
CA THR A 516 54.24 1.03 29.35
C THR A 516 53.63 2.45 29.26
N PRO A 517 53.36 2.99 28.06
CA PRO A 517 52.68 4.29 27.89
C PRO A 517 51.33 4.37 28.63
N GLN A 518 50.64 3.23 28.73
CA GLN A 518 49.40 3.05 29.48
C GLN A 518 49.63 3.11 31.00
N TRP A 519 50.73 2.56 31.51
CA TRP A 519 51.11 2.63 32.92
C TRP A 519 51.44 4.05 33.36
N HIS A 520 52.16 4.82 32.53
CA HIS A 520 52.44 6.23 32.79
C HIS A 520 51.16 7.08 32.77
N HIS A 521 50.23 6.81 31.86
CA HIS A 521 48.93 7.48 31.75
C HIS A 521 48.02 7.21 32.95
N LEU A 522 47.91 5.96 33.39
CA LEU A 522 47.17 5.63 34.62
C LEU A 522 47.76 6.35 35.83
N ARG A 523 49.10 6.43 35.94
CA ARG A 523 49.78 7.11 37.06
C ARG A 523 49.67 8.63 37.00
N SER A 524 49.62 9.25 35.80
CA SER A 524 49.35 10.68 35.66
C SER A 524 47.90 11.01 36.03
N LEU A 525 46.94 10.17 35.62
CA LEU A 525 45.54 10.30 36.03
C LEU A 525 45.35 10.15 37.55
N GLU A 526 46.13 9.28 38.21
CA GLU A 526 46.15 9.17 39.68
C GLU A 526 46.69 10.43 40.36
N ARG A 527 47.67 11.12 39.75
CA ARG A 527 48.20 12.40 40.27
C ARG A 527 47.25 13.57 40.01
N GLU A 528 46.48 13.54 38.93
CA GLU A 528 45.48 14.56 38.55
C GLU A 528 44.12 14.36 39.25
N GLY A 529 43.96 13.31 40.07
CA GLY A 529 42.73 13.06 40.84
C GLY A 529 41.53 12.57 40.01
N ARG A 530 41.69 12.30 38.71
CA ARG A 530 40.64 11.82 37.82
C ARG A 530 40.74 10.30 37.62
N LYS A 531 40.00 9.53 38.43
CA LYS A 531 39.87 8.07 38.27
C LYS A 531 38.53 7.72 37.59
N PRO A 532 38.49 7.54 36.26
CA PRO A 532 37.29 7.09 35.56
C PRO A 532 36.86 5.71 36.08
N LYS A 533 35.56 5.52 36.36
CA LYS A 533 35.03 4.31 37.03
C LYS A 533 35.24 3.02 36.20
N PHE A 534 35.24 3.11 34.87
CA PHE A 534 35.40 1.96 33.97
C PHE A 534 36.75 1.94 33.22
N GLY A 535 37.68 2.82 33.60
CA GLY A 535 39.06 2.88 33.07
C GLY A 535 39.27 3.89 31.93
N SER A 536 40.54 4.16 31.63
CA SER A 536 40.98 5.01 30.51
C SER A 536 42.13 4.34 29.79
N TYR A 537 42.04 4.20 28.47
CA TYR A 537 43.03 3.54 27.62
C TYR A 537 43.64 4.53 26.63
N ARG A 538 44.97 4.55 26.57
CA ARG A 538 45.77 5.40 25.68
C ARG A 538 46.33 4.58 24.53
N TYR A 539 45.95 4.93 23.31
CA TYR A 539 46.43 4.33 22.08
C TYR A 539 47.23 5.36 21.26
N SER A 540 48.27 4.91 20.57
CA SER A 540 48.93 5.73 19.55
C SER A 540 48.09 5.73 18.28
N ALA A 541 47.92 6.89 17.64
CA ALA A 541 47.15 7.00 16.40
C ALA A 541 47.77 6.15 15.28
N GLN A 542 49.10 6.02 15.24
CA GLN A 542 49.79 5.12 14.30
C GLN A 542 49.36 3.66 14.48
N ARG A 543 49.27 3.17 15.72
CA ARG A 543 48.82 1.79 15.98
C ARG A 543 47.35 1.56 15.63
N LEU A 544 46.51 2.59 15.75
CA LEU A 544 45.09 2.51 15.36
C LEU A 544 44.94 2.58 13.84
N TYR A 545 45.82 3.31 13.15
CA TYR A 545 45.89 3.39 11.69
C TYR A 545 46.39 2.08 11.08
N GLU A 546 47.48 1.50 11.61
CA GLU A 546 48.02 0.20 11.19
C GLU A 546 47.01 -0.95 11.40
N LYS A 547 46.13 -0.83 12.40
CA LYS A 547 45.04 -1.78 12.65
C LYS A 547 43.75 -1.50 11.86
N GLY A 548 43.73 -0.47 11.02
CA GLY A 548 42.56 -0.09 10.21
C GLY A 548 41.37 0.47 11.00
N ILE A 549 41.54 0.73 12.31
CA ILE A 549 40.50 1.33 13.16
C ILE A 549 40.38 2.84 12.86
N LEU A 550 41.52 3.51 12.63
CA LEU A 550 41.59 4.90 12.19
C LEU A 550 41.74 4.93 10.66
N LEU A 551 40.79 5.52 9.95
CA LEU A 551 40.79 5.65 8.49
C LEU A 551 41.46 6.95 8.06
N SER A 552 41.07 8.07 8.67
CA SER A 552 41.68 9.38 8.41
C SER A 552 41.50 10.31 9.61
N MET A 553 42.39 11.29 9.73
CA MET A 553 42.30 12.35 10.74
C MET A 553 42.40 13.70 10.04
N ASN A 554 41.40 14.55 10.23
CA ASN A 554 41.42 15.90 9.68
C ASN A 554 42.51 16.68 10.43
N GLN A 555 43.32 17.45 9.69
CA GLN A 555 44.44 18.28 10.18
C GLN A 555 45.79 17.58 10.45
N PHE A 556 45.91 16.25 10.34
CA PHE A 556 47.18 15.54 10.55
C PHE A 556 47.52 14.61 9.39
N SER A 557 48.77 14.65 8.92
CA SER A 557 49.28 13.72 7.90
C SER A 557 49.63 12.36 8.54
N PRO A 558 49.53 11.22 7.81
CA PRO A 558 49.91 9.90 8.32
C PRO A 558 51.32 9.82 8.92
N LYS A 559 52.25 10.66 8.44
CA LYS A 559 53.62 10.77 8.98
C LYS A 559 53.70 11.38 10.38
N GLN A 560 52.64 12.03 10.85
CA GLN A 560 52.55 12.69 12.16
C GLN A 560 51.78 11.84 13.19
N PHE A 561 51.22 10.69 12.80
CA PHE A 561 50.42 9.83 13.66
C PHE A 561 51.21 9.19 14.81
N GLU A 562 52.54 9.11 14.70
CA GLU A 562 53.42 8.66 15.79
C GLU A 562 53.36 9.62 17.00
N LYS A 563 53.13 10.92 16.74
CA LYS A 563 53.09 12.00 17.73
C LYS A 563 51.69 12.27 18.31
N VAL A 564 50.67 11.61 17.75
CA VAL A 564 49.28 11.71 18.19
C VAL A 564 48.93 10.51 19.06
N SER A 565 48.34 10.76 20.23
CA SER A 565 47.75 9.72 21.06
C SER A 565 46.27 9.99 21.30
N ILE A 566 45.46 8.96 21.09
CA ILE A 566 44.02 8.96 21.31
C ILE A 566 43.75 8.26 22.63
N ILE A 567 43.02 8.92 23.51
CA ILE A 567 42.63 8.40 24.82
C ILE A 567 41.13 8.14 24.77
N ILE A 568 40.73 6.93 25.13
CA ILE A 568 39.34 6.51 25.25
C ILE A 568 39.08 6.29 26.74
N SER A 569 38.21 7.10 27.34
CA SER A 569 37.79 6.97 28.74
C SER A 569 36.31 6.64 28.84
N CYS A 570 35.93 5.94 29.90
CA CYS A 570 34.55 5.61 30.21
C CYS A 570 34.28 5.93 31.70
N ASP A 571 33.47 6.96 31.93
CA ASP A 571 33.07 7.43 33.26
C ASP A 571 31.73 6.81 33.70
N GLU A 572 30.78 6.73 32.76
CA GLU A 572 29.42 6.20 32.93
C GLU A 572 29.18 5.03 31.97
N VAL A 573 28.33 4.09 32.38
CA VAL A 573 28.05 2.88 31.60
C VAL A 573 27.42 3.30 30.27
N GLY A 574 28.08 2.96 29.16
CA GLY A 574 27.56 3.26 27.83
C GLY A 574 27.97 4.63 27.28
N ILE A 575 28.68 5.48 28.02
CA ILE A 575 29.18 6.76 27.50
C ILE A 575 30.71 6.71 27.38
N PHE A 576 31.20 6.86 26.15
CA PHE A 576 32.62 6.86 25.83
C PHE A 576 33.09 8.26 25.47
N LYS A 577 34.19 8.70 26.09
CA LYS A 577 34.82 9.98 25.82
C LYS A 577 36.11 9.78 25.06
N PHE A 578 36.22 10.45 23.92
CA PHE A 578 37.45 10.49 23.11
C PHE A 578 38.19 11.79 23.36
N GLU A 579 39.42 11.69 23.87
CA GLU A 579 40.38 12.78 23.98
C GLU A 579 41.55 12.57 23.02
N ILE A 580 41.94 13.62 22.30
CA ILE A 580 43.06 13.59 21.36
C ILE A 580 44.19 14.44 21.93
N LYS A 581 45.40 13.87 22.04
CA LYS A 581 46.60 14.60 22.50
C LYS A 581 47.69 14.56 21.44
N PHE A 582 48.25 15.72 21.12
CA PHE A 582 49.39 15.88 20.22
C PHE A 582 50.63 16.26 21.04
N ASN A 583 51.74 15.53 20.93
CA ASN A 583 52.97 15.78 21.71
C ASN A 583 52.75 15.92 23.24
N ASN A 584 51.79 15.17 23.81
CA ASN A 584 51.37 15.25 25.22
C ASN A 584 50.67 16.55 25.65
N GLU A 585 50.41 17.48 24.74
CA GLU A 585 49.57 18.66 24.98
C GLU A 585 48.15 18.42 24.47
N LYS A 586 47.17 19.05 25.13
CA LYS A 586 45.75 19.00 24.76
C LYS A 586 45.49 19.95 23.58
N LEU A 587 44.69 19.53 22.60
CA LEU A 587 44.42 20.33 21.42
C LEU A 587 43.33 21.36 21.75
N LEU A 588 43.76 22.50 22.27
CA LEU A 588 43.02 23.51 23.04
C LEU A 588 41.58 23.95 22.65
N ASN A 589 40.89 23.47 21.62
CA ASN A 589 39.59 24.01 21.22
C ASN A 589 38.47 23.05 20.78
N ASN A 590 38.59 21.71 20.79
CA ASN A 590 37.45 20.78 20.53
C ASN A 590 37.74 19.34 21.03
N ASP A 591 38.04 19.20 22.31
CA ASP A 591 38.84 18.07 22.83
C ASP A 591 38.08 16.87 23.42
N LEU A 592 36.74 16.93 23.49
CA LEU A 592 35.94 15.87 24.12
C LEU A 592 34.78 15.51 23.22
N ILE A 593 34.89 14.36 22.55
CA ILE A 593 33.77 13.82 21.79
C ILE A 593 33.17 12.65 22.56
N GLU A 594 31.94 12.83 23.01
CA GLU A 594 31.19 11.85 23.80
C GLU A 594 30.23 11.08 22.88
N PHE A 595 30.19 9.76 23.02
CA PHE A 595 29.23 8.91 22.29
C PHE A 595 28.53 7.95 23.22
N SER A 596 27.21 7.81 23.03
CA SER A 596 26.45 6.73 23.63
C SER A 596 26.68 5.43 22.86
N MET A 597 26.73 4.32 23.59
CA MET A 597 26.74 2.97 23.03
C MET A 597 25.47 2.70 22.21
N GLU A 598 24.35 3.32 22.59
CA GLU A 598 23.08 3.25 21.87
C GLU A 598 23.25 3.82 20.45
N ASP A 599 23.82 5.03 20.33
CA ASP A 599 24.08 5.67 19.03
C ASP A 599 25.01 4.83 18.14
N LEU A 600 26.02 4.17 18.71
CA LEU A 600 26.96 3.33 17.97
C LEU A 600 26.31 2.02 17.47
N LEU A 601 25.41 1.43 18.27
CA LEU A 601 24.66 0.24 17.89
C LEU A 601 23.60 0.57 16.83
N ASP A 602 22.94 1.72 16.93
CA ASP A 602 22.01 2.22 15.92
C ASP A 602 22.72 2.51 14.58
N GLN A 603 23.93 3.06 14.63
CA GLN A 603 24.76 3.26 13.45
C GLN A 603 25.25 1.94 12.83
N GLN A 604 25.51 0.92 13.65
CA GLN A 604 25.82 -0.43 13.16
C GLN A 604 24.60 -1.08 12.50
N PHE A 605 23.42 -0.96 13.12
CA PHE A 605 22.16 -1.51 12.58
C PHE A 605 21.76 -0.84 11.27
N SER A 606 21.99 0.47 11.14
CA SER A 606 21.78 1.22 9.88
C SER A 606 22.84 0.94 8.79
N GLY A 607 23.80 0.03 9.03
CA GLY A 607 24.75 -0.44 8.02
C GLY A 607 25.89 0.54 7.69
N LYS A 608 26.13 1.56 8.53
CA LYS A 608 27.25 2.50 8.33
C LYS A 608 28.58 1.82 8.66
N GLN A 609 29.56 1.97 7.78
CA GLN A 609 30.89 1.35 7.93
C GLN A 609 31.90 2.25 8.67
N SER A 610 31.70 3.57 8.63
CA SER A 610 32.61 4.54 9.25
C SER A 610 31.86 5.54 10.13
N LEU A 611 32.40 5.77 11.32
CA LEU A 611 32.01 6.83 12.23
C LEU A 611 32.78 8.08 11.78
N ASN A 612 32.06 9.06 11.23
CA ASN A 612 32.64 10.33 10.83
C ASN A 612 32.48 11.31 11.99
N LEU A 613 33.57 11.61 12.67
CA LEU A 613 33.66 12.68 13.65
C LEU A 613 34.30 13.90 12.99
N GLU A 614 34.07 15.09 13.55
CA GLU A 614 34.60 16.34 12.98
C GLU A 614 36.12 16.29 12.73
N ILE A 615 36.85 15.52 13.55
CA ILE A 615 38.31 15.39 13.49
C ILE A 615 38.77 13.99 13.07
N LEU A 616 37.98 12.94 13.28
CA LEU A 616 38.39 11.54 13.10
C LEU A 616 37.39 10.77 12.25
N LYS A 617 37.89 9.98 11.29
CA LYS A 617 37.10 8.95 10.62
C LYS A 617 37.54 7.59 11.13
N LEU A 618 36.65 6.90 11.85
CA LEU A 618 36.92 5.59 12.46
C LEU A 618 36.10 4.50 11.78
N ASN A 619 36.62 3.29 11.71
CA ASN A 619 35.86 2.12 11.25
C ASN A 619 34.94 1.62 12.39
N LEU A 620 33.62 1.67 12.20
CA LEU A 620 32.63 1.37 13.24
C LEU A 620 32.73 -0.08 13.76
N ASN A 621 32.94 -1.04 12.87
CA ASN A 621 32.96 -2.45 13.24
C ASN A 621 34.22 -2.82 14.04
N LEU A 622 35.37 -2.30 13.63
CA LEU A 622 36.63 -2.51 14.35
C LEU A 622 36.69 -1.73 15.66
N LEU A 623 36.02 -0.56 15.72
CA LEU A 623 35.88 0.22 16.94
C LEU A 623 35.01 -0.49 17.98
N LEU A 624 33.87 -1.05 17.58
CA LEU A 624 33.02 -1.84 18.47
C LEU A 624 33.74 -3.09 19.00
N HIS A 625 34.57 -3.73 18.19
CA HIS A 625 35.43 -4.84 18.64
C HIS A 625 36.53 -4.38 19.62
N LEU A 626 37.04 -3.15 19.49
CA LEU A 626 38.02 -2.58 20.43
C LEU A 626 37.38 -2.25 21.80
N ILE A 627 36.10 -1.85 21.79
CA ILE A 627 35.38 -1.33 22.97
C ILE A 627 34.64 -2.43 23.76
N LYS A 628 34.19 -3.52 23.10
CA LYS A 628 33.58 -4.71 23.74
C LYS A 628 34.58 -5.57 24.53
#